data_AF-A0A3D4H1C3-F1
#
_entry.id   AF-A0A3D4H1C3-F1
#
_cell.length_a   1.000
_cell.length_b   1.000
_cell.length_c   1.000
_cell.angle_alpha   90.00
_cell.angle_beta   90.00
_cell.angle_gamma   90.00
#
_symmetry.space_group_name_H-M   'P 1'
#
loop_
_entity.id
_entity.type
_entity.pdbx_description
1 polymer ?
#
loop_
_entity_poly.entity_id
_entity_poly.type
_entity_poly.pdbx_seq_one_letter_code
_entity_poly.pdbx_strand_id
1 'polypeptide(L)'
;MHQLVKPVGCERNTKRLIKLLVLVMPLLSFLCGCEDRPSNARKKIAELGLEYSTETFLKCIREGNKVATELFLVSGKDPNIGVGKILPTIEAAQSASMLRLLVSFGADPSKAGGQSGDTAVHKTIRVGNLDGFTYLLSTGIDVDLVAPLDGWTLLGVACLGNTANAGTMAKLLVDAGADVNIAQKGSGVTPLMFASSNLPVETVMILIDAGADVNAKSRAYGNTPIREALSRKDGGDEIVSLLVDAGAKLGAVGEMVHVSDYGFYIDKYEVTNAQYAAFLNEKGNRSEGGASWLEDESKHVLIEKEGGQFTPKSGYSDHPVIEVSWYGAKSYCEWAGKRLPTEEEWQQACQGMDGRTYPWGNSFGSGIANISGSDDSYDKTSPV
;
A
#
# COMPACT_ATOMS: atom_id res chain seq x y z
N MET A 1 53.49 36.85 -1.97
CA MET A 1 52.43 35.81 -2.01
C MET A 1 51.42 36.10 -0.92
N HIS A 2 50.27 36.65 -1.29
CA HIS A 2 49.15 36.92 -0.38
C HIS A 2 48.50 35.60 0.07
N GLN A 3 48.45 35.32 1.37
CA GLN A 3 47.56 34.31 1.95
C GLN A 3 46.32 35.02 2.52
N LEU A 4 45.20 34.86 1.84
CA LEU A 4 43.86 35.19 2.34
C LEU A 4 43.38 34.03 3.24
N VAL A 5 43.48 34.21 4.54
CA VAL A 5 42.79 33.35 5.52
C VAL A 5 41.31 33.76 5.52
N LYS A 6 40.44 32.93 4.94
CA LYS A 6 38.98 33.09 5.04
C LYS A 6 38.49 32.55 6.39
N PRO A 7 37.64 33.26 7.15
CA PRO A 7 37.04 32.72 8.36
C PRO A 7 35.88 31.78 7.98
N VAL A 8 36.12 30.47 8.05
CA VAL A 8 35.09 29.44 7.87
C VAL A 8 34.63 29.01 9.26
N GLY A 9 33.49 29.54 9.72
CA GLY A 9 32.89 29.07 10.98
C GLY A 9 31.70 29.89 11.49
N CYS A 10 31.63 31.19 11.18
CA CYS A 10 30.58 32.05 11.75
C CYS A 10 29.33 32.19 10.86
N GLU A 11 29.48 32.15 9.51
CA GLU A 11 28.37 32.44 8.59
C GLU A 11 27.25 31.39 8.53
N ARG A 12 27.54 30.10 8.75
CA ARG A 12 26.50 29.05 8.71
C ARG A 12 25.55 29.11 9.91
N ASN A 13 26.07 29.50 11.08
CA ASN A 13 25.27 29.64 12.29
C ASN A 13 24.51 30.98 12.32
N THR A 14 25.08 32.07 11.81
CA THR A 14 24.34 33.33 11.63
C THR A 14 23.26 33.23 10.57
N LYS A 15 23.46 32.52 9.45
CA LYS A 15 22.39 32.30 8.45
C LYS A 15 21.26 31.39 8.98
N ARG A 16 21.55 30.42 9.87
CA ARG A 16 20.53 29.63 10.59
C ARG A 16 19.80 30.46 11.65
N LEU A 17 20.51 31.26 12.45
CA LEU A 17 19.88 32.16 13.43
C LEU A 17 19.06 33.26 12.76
N ILE A 18 19.52 33.83 11.64
CA ILE A 18 18.79 34.85 10.89
C ILE A 18 17.57 34.25 10.19
N LYS A 19 17.64 33.03 9.64
CA LYS A 19 16.44 32.31 9.17
C LYS A 19 15.45 32.04 10.30
N LEU A 20 15.92 31.67 11.50
CA LEU A 20 15.08 31.45 12.68
C LEU A 20 14.45 32.77 13.18
N LEU A 21 15.20 33.87 13.17
CA LEU A 21 14.73 35.21 13.55
C LEU A 21 13.75 35.81 12.52
N VAL A 22 13.91 35.51 11.23
CA VAL A 22 13.02 35.98 10.16
C VAL A 22 11.73 35.14 10.07
N LEU A 23 11.75 33.87 10.47
CA LEU A 23 10.55 33.01 10.54
C LEU A 23 9.67 33.25 11.78
N VAL A 24 10.19 33.94 12.80
CA VAL A 24 9.46 34.28 14.05
C VAL A 24 8.77 35.66 13.98
N MET A 25 8.93 36.39 12.86
CA MET A 25 8.24 37.68 12.66
C MET A 25 7.20 37.62 11.55
N PRO A 26 5.99 37.18 11.90
CA PRO A 26 4.80 37.95 11.60
C PRO A 26 4.14 38.34 12.94
N LEU A 27 4.04 39.65 13.23
CA LEU A 27 3.34 40.29 14.36
C LEU A 27 4.11 40.65 15.66
N LEU A 28 5.44 40.66 15.68
CA LEU A 28 6.16 41.38 16.76
C LEU A 28 6.04 42.92 16.65
N SER A 29 5.52 43.46 15.55
CA SER A 29 5.38 44.90 15.30
C SER A 29 4.05 45.53 15.72
N PHE A 30 3.10 44.79 16.31
CA PHE A 30 1.84 45.37 16.83
C PHE A 30 1.68 45.31 18.36
N LEU A 31 2.69 44.83 19.09
CA LEU A 31 2.66 44.71 20.56
C LEU A 31 3.98 45.13 21.21
N CYS A 32 4.63 46.16 20.67
CA CYS A 32 5.77 46.78 21.32
C CYS A 32 5.23 47.73 22.42
N GLY A 33 5.13 47.23 23.67
CA GLY A 33 4.97 48.14 24.83
C GLY A 33 4.24 47.68 26.11
N CYS A 34 3.97 46.41 26.42
CA CYS A 34 3.31 46.08 27.69
C CYS A 34 3.95 44.89 28.43
N GLU A 35 4.26 45.09 29.71
CA GLU A 35 4.77 44.11 30.69
C GLU A 35 3.76 42.98 31.03
N ASP A 36 2.64 42.88 30.30
CA ASP A 36 1.53 41.96 30.63
C ASP A 36 0.84 41.34 29.40
N ARG A 37 1.64 40.97 28.36
CA ARG A 37 1.12 40.40 27.10
C ARG A 37 0.15 39.21 27.29
N PRO A 38 0.42 38.23 28.17
CA PRO A 38 -0.50 37.11 28.36
C PRO A 38 -1.85 37.54 28.93
N SER A 39 -1.84 38.46 29.90
CA SER A 39 -3.06 38.99 30.54
C SER A 39 -3.91 39.79 29.56
N ASN A 40 -3.30 40.59 28.70
CA ASN A 40 -3.98 41.32 27.64
C ASN A 40 -4.61 40.39 26.60
N ALA A 41 -3.92 39.31 26.22
CA ALA A 41 -4.48 38.29 25.34
C ALA A 41 -5.71 37.61 25.96
N ARG A 42 -5.67 37.28 27.26
CA ARG A 42 -6.84 36.70 27.97
C ARG A 42 -8.05 37.64 28.03
N LYS A 43 -7.82 38.93 28.26
CA LYS A 43 -8.91 39.94 28.20
C LYS A 43 -9.57 39.94 26.83
N LYS A 44 -8.77 39.92 25.76
CA LYS A 44 -9.29 39.92 24.39
C LYS A 44 -10.04 38.63 24.03
N ILE A 45 -9.62 37.48 24.56
CA ILE A 45 -10.38 36.22 24.45
C ILE A 45 -11.76 36.36 25.11
N ALA A 46 -11.83 36.97 26.30
CA ALA A 46 -13.10 37.21 26.99
C ALA A 46 -14.01 38.21 26.24
N GLU A 47 -13.44 39.27 25.65
CA GLU A 47 -14.18 40.23 24.80
C GLU A 47 -14.80 39.55 23.55
N LEU A 48 -14.15 38.50 23.04
CA LEU A 48 -14.69 37.67 21.95
C LEU A 48 -15.77 36.67 22.43
N GLY A 49 -16.12 36.68 23.71
CA GLY A 49 -17.09 35.76 24.31
C GLY A 49 -16.60 34.32 24.38
N LEU A 50 -15.28 34.10 24.34
CA LEU A 50 -14.67 32.77 24.36
C LEU A 50 -14.22 32.41 25.79
N GLU A 51 -14.52 31.18 26.20
CA GLU A 51 -13.99 30.62 27.44
C GLU A 51 -12.53 30.22 27.27
N TYR A 52 -11.68 30.55 28.26
CA TYR A 52 -10.26 30.17 28.24
C TYR A 52 -10.04 28.68 28.60
N SER A 53 -10.51 27.77 27.75
CA SER A 53 -10.42 26.31 27.93
C SER A 53 -9.66 25.64 26.78
N THR A 54 -9.29 24.36 26.95
CA THR A 54 -8.60 23.60 25.88
C THR A 54 -9.59 23.21 24.79
N GLU A 55 -10.84 22.97 25.17
CA GLU A 55 -11.97 22.66 24.30
C GLU A 55 -12.26 23.82 23.34
N THR A 56 -12.34 25.05 23.88
CA THR A 56 -12.54 26.26 23.06
C THR A 56 -11.34 26.51 22.15
N PHE A 57 -10.12 26.30 22.65
CA PHE A 57 -8.92 26.41 21.83
C PHE A 57 -8.94 25.43 20.64
N LEU A 58 -9.24 24.15 20.87
CA LEU A 58 -9.39 23.14 19.81
C LEU A 58 -10.55 23.47 18.86
N LYS A 59 -11.64 24.06 19.36
CA LYS A 59 -12.76 24.53 18.53
C LYS A 59 -12.31 25.65 17.59
N CYS A 60 -11.58 26.65 18.08
CA CYS A 60 -11.04 27.73 17.24
C CYS A 60 -10.11 27.19 16.13
N ILE A 61 -9.30 26.17 16.43
CA ILE A 61 -8.43 25.51 15.45
C ILE A 61 -9.27 24.83 14.36
N ARG A 62 -10.27 24.04 14.73
CA ARG A 62 -11.17 23.34 13.79
C ARG A 62 -11.94 24.28 12.89
N GLU A 63 -12.37 25.42 13.43
CA GLU A 63 -13.08 26.46 12.70
C GLU A 63 -12.14 27.33 11.85
N GLY A 64 -10.82 27.11 11.92
CA GLY A 64 -9.83 27.92 11.19
C GLY A 64 -9.68 29.35 11.72
N ASN A 65 -10.16 29.64 12.94
CA ASN A 65 -10.08 30.97 13.54
C ASN A 65 -8.65 31.24 14.04
N LYS A 66 -7.80 31.69 13.11
CA LYS A 66 -6.38 31.96 13.37
C LYS A 66 -6.17 33.03 14.43
N VAL A 67 -6.98 34.09 14.43
CA VAL A 67 -6.86 35.21 15.38
C VAL A 67 -7.12 34.74 16.81
N ALA A 68 -8.23 34.03 17.04
CA ALA A 68 -8.52 33.48 18.36
C ALA A 68 -7.42 32.50 18.79
N THR A 69 -7.03 31.59 17.90
CA THR A 69 -5.97 30.60 18.17
C THR A 69 -4.66 31.28 18.59
N GLU A 70 -4.24 32.32 17.87
CA GLU A 70 -3.05 33.11 18.20
C GLU A 70 -3.16 33.79 19.57
N LEU A 71 -4.32 34.36 19.91
CA LEU A 71 -4.56 34.92 21.24
C LEU A 71 -4.40 33.86 22.34
N PHE A 72 -4.94 32.65 22.15
CA PHE A 72 -4.75 31.54 23.09
C PHE A 72 -3.26 31.22 23.27
N LEU A 73 -2.50 31.12 22.18
CA LEU A 73 -1.07 30.83 22.23
C LEU A 73 -0.27 31.93 22.96
N VAL A 74 -0.51 33.20 22.62
CA VAL A 74 0.13 34.37 23.26
C VAL A 74 -0.20 34.46 24.75
N SER A 75 -1.39 33.99 25.15
CA SER A 75 -1.80 33.93 26.56
C SER A 75 -1.17 32.79 27.39
N GLY A 76 -0.30 31.99 26.75
CA GLY A 76 0.45 30.90 27.36
C GLY A 76 -0.23 29.53 27.28
N LYS A 77 -1.21 29.34 26.37
CA LYS A 77 -1.80 28.02 26.13
C LYS A 77 -0.77 27.13 25.43
N ASP A 78 -0.49 25.96 26.01
CA ASP A 78 0.45 25.00 25.43
C ASP A 78 -0.16 24.33 24.18
N PRO A 79 0.45 24.47 22.98
CA PRO A 79 -0.08 23.88 21.76
C PRO A 79 0.11 22.35 21.68
N ASN A 80 0.78 21.72 22.65
CA ASN A 80 0.99 20.28 22.72
C ASN A 80 -0.01 19.54 23.62
N ILE A 81 -0.89 20.30 24.29
CA ILE A 81 -1.93 19.78 25.18
C ILE A 81 -3.28 19.95 24.51
N GLY A 82 -3.98 18.84 24.33
CA GLY A 82 -5.36 18.82 23.86
C GLY A 82 -6.28 18.08 24.84
N VAL A 83 -7.38 17.54 24.33
CA VAL A 83 -8.40 16.85 25.14
C VAL A 83 -8.36 15.36 24.83
N GLY A 84 -7.99 14.55 25.83
CA GLY A 84 -7.79 13.11 25.65
C GLY A 84 -6.68 12.84 24.64
N LYS A 85 -7.00 12.12 23.56
CA LYS A 85 -6.06 11.85 22.46
C LYS A 85 -6.05 12.94 21.37
N ILE A 86 -6.98 13.90 21.39
CA ILE A 86 -7.08 14.93 20.36
C ILE A 86 -5.99 15.97 20.60
N LEU A 87 -5.10 16.19 19.62
CA LEU A 87 -4.02 17.18 19.71
C LEU A 87 -4.29 18.39 18.80
N PRO A 88 -3.91 19.62 19.22
CA PRO A 88 -4.05 20.83 18.41
C PRO A 88 -3.46 20.71 16.99
N THR A 89 -2.28 20.10 16.86
CA THR A 89 -1.59 19.93 15.58
C THR A 89 -2.34 18.99 14.63
N ILE A 90 -2.98 17.94 15.17
CA ILE A 90 -3.79 17.00 14.37
C ILE A 90 -5.06 17.69 13.86
N GLU A 91 -5.73 18.47 14.69
CA GLU A 91 -6.91 19.26 14.29
C GLU A 91 -6.57 20.31 13.23
N ALA A 92 -5.36 20.87 13.29
CA ALA A 92 -4.87 21.84 12.33
C ALA A 92 -4.46 21.22 10.98
N ALA A 93 -4.40 19.88 10.84
CA ALA A 93 -3.78 19.20 9.70
C ALA A 93 -4.36 19.59 8.32
N GLN A 94 -5.62 20.04 8.27
CA GLN A 94 -6.29 20.51 7.06
C GLN A 94 -5.90 21.94 6.65
N SER A 95 -5.32 22.74 7.56
CA SER A 95 -4.99 24.14 7.33
C SER A 95 -3.50 24.38 7.48
N ALA A 96 -2.81 24.61 6.36
CA ALA A 96 -1.38 24.92 6.36
C ALA A 96 -1.04 26.16 7.21
N SER A 97 -1.91 27.18 7.19
CA SER A 97 -1.70 28.41 7.97
C SER A 97 -1.85 28.18 9.47
N MET A 98 -2.73 27.27 9.88
CA MET A 98 -2.93 26.90 11.28
C MET A 98 -1.79 26.01 11.79
N LEU A 99 -1.34 25.03 10.99
CA LEU A 99 -0.16 24.24 11.30
C LEU A 99 1.08 25.13 11.50
N ARG A 100 1.32 26.05 10.57
CA ARG A 100 2.43 27.03 10.67
C ARG A 100 2.35 27.85 11.95
N LEU A 101 1.15 28.32 12.31
CA LEU A 101 0.94 29.05 13.55
C LEU A 101 1.31 28.19 14.76
N LEU A 102 0.72 27.01 14.91
CA LEU A 102 0.98 26.13 16.06
C LEU A 102 2.46 25.76 16.18
N VAL A 103 3.10 25.33 15.09
CA VAL A 103 4.51 24.93 15.08
C VAL A 103 5.41 26.13 15.40
N SER A 104 5.07 27.35 14.96
CA SER A 104 5.82 28.57 15.33
C SER A 104 5.79 28.88 16.83
N PHE A 105 4.77 28.38 17.55
CA PHE A 105 4.65 28.44 19.01
C PHE A 105 5.16 27.17 19.72
N GLY A 106 5.91 26.31 19.04
CA GLY A 106 6.55 25.13 19.64
C GLY A 106 5.65 23.89 19.71
N ALA A 107 4.61 23.81 18.88
CA ALA A 107 3.86 22.57 18.73
C ALA A 107 4.69 21.50 18.02
N ASP A 108 4.66 20.28 18.53
CA ASP A 108 5.32 19.11 17.94
C ASP A 108 4.36 18.41 16.95
N PRO A 109 4.61 18.46 15.64
CA PRO A 109 3.78 17.80 14.65
C PRO A 109 3.99 16.28 14.61
N SER A 110 5.07 15.76 15.21
CA SER A 110 5.40 14.33 15.25
C SER A 110 4.75 13.59 16.42
N LYS A 111 4.13 14.32 17.36
CA LYS A 111 3.41 13.73 18.48
C LYS A 111 2.18 12.98 18.00
N ALA A 112 2.13 11.68 18.30
CA ALA A 112 1.01 10.82 17.95
C ALA A 112 -0.23 11.09 18.83
N GLY A 113 -1.40 11.04 18.21
CA GLY A 113 -2.68 11.25 18.86
C GLY A 113 -3.85 10.72 18.02
N GLY A 114 -5.07 11.10 18.39
CA GLY A 114 -6.30 10.63 17.77
C GLY A 114 -6.59 9.15 18.05
N GLN A 115 -7.64 8.65 17.40
CA GLN A 115 -8.06 7.25 17.52
C GLN A 115 -7.20 6.31 16.67
N SER A 116 -6.67 6.79 15.54
CA SER A 116 -5.77 6.07 14.64
C SER A 116 -4.30 6.11 15.07
N GLY A 117 -3.95 6.89 16.10
CA GLY A 117 -2.55 7.08 16.49
C GLY A 117 -1.75 7.91 15.49
N ASP A 118 -2.41 8.55 14.52
CA ASP A 118 -1.76 9.42 13.54
C ASP A 118 -1.03 10.57 14.24
N THR A 119 0.07 11.01 13.62
CA THR A 119 0.69 12.31 13.92
C THR A 119 0.05 13.38 13.03
N ALA A 120 0.29 14.66 13.31
CA ALA A 120 -0.19 15.73 12.43
C ALA A 120 0.37 15.58 11.02
N VAL A 121 1.62 15.13 10.88
CA VAL A 121 2.27 14.86 9.59
C VAL A 121 1.50 13.81 8.78
N HIS A 122 1.18 12.66 9.38
CA HIS A 122 0.39 11.61 8.72
C HIS A 122 -0.97 12.12 8.29
N LYS A 123 -1.67 12.84 9.19
CA LYS A 123 -2.99 13.38 8.89
C LYS A 123 -2.95 14.38 7.73
N THR A 124 -1.93 15.23 7.65
CA THR A 124 -1.73 16.18 6.54
C THR A 124 -1.60 15.47 5.19
N ILE A 125 -0.91 14.32 5.14
CA ILE A 125 -0.81 13.49 3.93
C ILE A 125 -2.17 12.87 3.60
N ARG A 126 -2.85 12.27 4.59
CA ARG A 126 -4.18 11.63 4.39
C ARG A 126 -5.24 12.58 3.84
N VAL A 127 -5.19 13.86 4.23
CA VAL A 127 -6.12 14.88 3.72
C VAL A 127 -5.62 15.59 2.45
N GLY A 128 -4.42 15.26 1.96
CA GLY A 128 -3.87 15.84 0.73
C GLY A 128 -3.44 17.30 0.87
N ASN A 129 -3.17 17.80 2.07
CA ASN A 129 -2.74 19.19 2.30
C ASN A 129 -1.24 19.37 1.96
N LEU A 130 -0.96 19.61 0.66
CA LEU A 130 0.39 19.73 0.12
C LEU A 130 1.18 20.91 0.74
N ASP A 131 0.53 22.06 0.94
CA ASP A 131 1.16 23.26 1.50
C ASP A 131 1.56 23.08 2.97
N GLY A 132 0.70 22.39 3.73
CA GLY A 132 0.98 22.01 5.11
C GLY A 132 2.11 20.99 5.16
N PHE A 133 2.08 20.00 4.28
CA PHE A 133 3.09 18.95 4.25
C PHE A 133 4.47 19.49 3.88
N THR A 134 4.56 20.32 2.84
CA THR A 134 5.80 20.97 2.41
C THR A 134 6.40 21.82 3.53
N TYR A 135 5.55 22.50 4.32
CA TYR A 135 6.01 23.21 5.50
C TYR A 135 6.58 22.27 6.55
N LEU A 136 5.86 21.21 6.91
CA LEU A 136 6.31 20.26 7.92
C LEU A 136 7.62 19.58 7.51
N LEU A 137 7.79 19.19 6.25
CA LEU A 137 9.08 18.70 5.72
C LEU A 137 10.20 19.73 5.94
N SER A 138 9.93 21.01 5.70
CA SER A 138 10.93 22.08 5.89
C SER A 138 11.36 22.30 7.35
N THR A 139 10.60 21.78 8.33
CA THR A 139 10.99 21.87 9.75
C THR A 139 11.97 20.78 10.18
N GLY A 140 12.34 19.86 9.28
CA GLY A 140 13.28 18.77 9.58
C GLY A 140 12.64 17.64 10.38
N ILE A 141 11.35 17.36 10.14
CA ILE A 141 10.71 16.14 10.64
C ILE A 141 11.46 14.91 10.16
N ASP A 142 11.36 13.82 10.94
CA ASP A 142 11.78 12.51 10.47
C ASP A 142 10.92 12.11 9.25
N VAL A 143 11.59 11.88 8.11
CA VAL A 143 10.93 11.54 6.84
C VAL A 143 10.37 10.12 6.86
N ASP A 144 10.95 9.24 7.68
CA ASP A 144 10.55 7.84 7.85
C ASP A 144 9.65 7.65 9.08
N LEU A 145 9.07 8.74 9.60
CA LEU A 145 8.18 8.71 10.75
C LEU A 145 7.07 7.67 10.56
N VAL A 146 6.95 6.77 11.54
CA VAL A 146 5.97 5.67 11.53
C VAL A 146 4.81 6.01 12.46
N ALA A 147 3.58 5.89 11.97
CA ALA A 147 2.39 6.01 12.79
C ALA A 147 2.29 4.82 13.78
N PRO A 148 2.20 5.06 15.10
CA PRO A 148 2.32 4.01 16.12
C PRO A 148 1.31 2.85 16.07
N LEU A 149 0.07 3.07 15.60
CA LEU A 149 -0.97 2.05 15.64
C LEU A 149 -1.11 1.26 14.34
N ASP A 150 -1.09 1.95 13.20
CA ASP A 150 -1.24 1.32 11.89
C ASP A 150 0.11 0.93 11.27
N GLY A 151 1.23 1.40 11.80
CA GLY A 151 2.58 1.01 11.40
C GLY A 151 2.97 1.51 10.01
N TRP A 152 2.31 2.54 9.50
CA TRP A 152 2.61 3.15 8.20
C TRP A 152 3.67 4.24 8.33
N THR A 153 4.61 4.30 7.38
CA THR A 153 5.46 5.48 7.19
C THR A 153 4.71 6.61 6.51
N LEU A 154 5.28 7.82 6.50
CA LEU A 154 4.78 8.94 5.69
C LEU A 154 4.62 8.55 4.21
N LEU A 155 5.62 7.86 3.64
CA LEU A 155 5.59 7.42 2.25
C LEU A 155 4.53 6.34 2.02
N GLY A 156 4.40 5.38 2.93
CA GLY A 156 3.34 4.39 2.86
C GLY A 156 1.94 5.03 2.90
N VAL A 157 1.72 6.04 3.75
CA VAL A 157 0.45 6.79 3.78
C VAL A 157 0.22 7.58 2.48
N ALA A 158 1.27 8.19 1.90
CA ALA A 158 1.17 8.88 0.62
C ALA A 158 0.78 7.92 -0.52
N CYS A 159 1.36 6.71 -0.55
CA CYS A 159 1.05 5.68 -1.55
C CYS A 159 -0.32 5.00 -1.34
N LEU A 160 -0.78 4.89 -0.10
CA LEU A 160 -2.11 4.37 0.25
C LEU A 160 -3.25 5.36 -0.07
N GLY A 161 -2.99 6.66 0.06
CA GLY A 161 -4.02 7.69 -0.01
C GLY A 161 -4.60 7.88 -1.41
N ASN A 162 -5.93 8.04 -1.52
CA ASN A 162 -6.61 8.33 -2.80
C ASN A 162 -6.67 9.83 -3.14
N THR A 163 -5.80 10.65 -2.53
CA THR A 163 -5.87 12.10 -2.71
C THR A 163 -5.28 12.48 -4.06
N ALA A 164 -5.79 13.56 -4.68
CA ALA A 164 -5.22 14.09 -5.92
C ALA A 164 -3.73 14.46 -5.81
N ASN A 165 -3.23 14.69 -4.59
CA ASN A 165 -1.84 15.06 -4.31
C ASN A 165 -0.95 13.87 -3.89
N ALA A 166 -1.48 12.64 -3.87
CA ALA A 166 -0.76 11.46 -3.37
C ALA A 166 0.58 11.25 -4.09
N GLY A 167 0.60 11.30 -5.43
CA GLY A 167 1.82 11.16 -6.23
C GLY A 167 2.85 12.27 -5.96
N THR A 168 2.39 13.52 -5.86
CA THR A 168 3.26 14.66 -5.52
C THR A 168 3.85 14.54 -4.12
N MET A 169 3.06 14.09 -3.14
CA MET A 169 3.54 13.87 -1.77
C MET A 169 4.55 12.71 -1.70
N ALA A 170 4.31 11.62 -2.42
CA ALA A 170 5.26 10.52 -2.54
C ALA A 170 6.59 11.00 -3.15
N LYS A 171 6.53 11.79 -4.23
CA LYS A 171 7.72 12.40 -4.84
C LYS A 171 8.48 13.29 -3.85
N LEU A 172 7.78 14.18 -3.12
CA LEU A 172 8.42 15.03 -2.12
C LEU A 172 9.12 14.24 -1.01
N LEU A 173 8.55 13.11 -0.60
CA LEU A 173 9.15 12.22 0.40
C LEU A 173 10.40 11.53 -0.13
N VAL A 174 10.35 11.02 -1.36
CA VAL A 174 11.51 10.43 -2.05
C VAL A 174 12.63 11.46 -2.22
N ASP A 175 12.30 12.67 -2.68
CA ASP A 175 13.26 13.78 -2.82
C ASP A 175 13.85 14.21 -1.47
N ALA A 176 13.11 14.02 -0.38
CA ALA A 176 13.56 14.27 0.99
C ALA A 176 14.38 13.11 1.60
N GLY A 177 14.56 12.01 0.86
CA GLY A 177 15.37 10.86 1.26
C GLY A 177 14.63 9.81 2.09
N ALA A 178 13.30 9.68 1.94
CA ALA A 178 12.54 8.59 2.54
C ALA A 178 13.06 7.21 2.09
N ASP A 179 13.12 6.26 3.01
CA ASP A 179 13.39 4.86 2.67
C ASP A 179 12.15 4.23 2.02
N VAL A 180 12.26 4.01 0.70
CA VAL A 180 11.19 3.45 -0.14
C VAL A 180 10.84 1.99 0.17
N ASN A 181 11.64 1.31 0.99
CA ASN A 181 11.49 -0.11 1.29
C ASN A 181 10.89 -0.40 2.68
N ILE A 182 10.61 0.63 3.49
CA ILE A 182 9.97 0.41 4.80
C ILE A 182 8.54 -0.09 4.59
N ALA A 183 8.35 -1.38 4.83
CA ALA A 183 7.06 -2.04 4.77
C ALA A 183 6.20 -1.77 6.01
N GLN A 184 4.89 -1.79 5.85
CA GLN A 184 3.97 -1.68 6.98
C GLN A 184 4.19 -2.82 7.98
N LYS A 185 4.17 -2.46 9.27
CA LYS A 185 4.64 -3.33 10.35
C LYS A 185 3.89 -4.67 10.45
N GLY A 186 2.60 -4.73 10.18
CA GLY A 186 1.75 -5.93 10.27
C GLY A 186 1.73 -6.76 8.98
N SER A 187 1.17 -6.21 7.91
CA SER A 187 0.95 -6.84 6.60
C SER A 187 2.23 -6.99 5.78
N GLY A 188 3.29 -6.23 6.06
CA GLY A 188 4.52 -6.24 5.25
C GLY A 188 4.33 -5.65 3.85
N VAL A 189 3.26 -4.89 3.63
CA VAL A 189 3.01 -4.21 2.35
C VAL A 189 3.95 -3.02 2.20
N THR A 190 4.63 -2.90 1.05
CA THR A 190 5.58 -1.81 0.75
C THR A 190 4.88 -0.62 0.06
N PRO A 191 5.49 0.58 0.06
CA PRO A 191 4.97 1.71 -0.71
C PRO A 191 4.80 1.40 -2.20
N LEU A 192 5.74 0.67 -2.79
CA LEU A 192 5.69 0.27 -4.20
C LEU A 192 4.49 -0.62 -4.52
N MET A 193 4.10 -1.53 -3.62
CA MET A 193 2.88 -2.35 -3.79
C MET A 193 1.63 -1.47 -3.91
N PHE A 194 1.44 -0.51 -2.99
CA PHE A 194 0.28 0.38 -3.03
C PHE A 194 0.29 1.33 -4.23
N ALA A 195 1.45 1.89 -4.56
CA ALA A 195 1.61 2.74 -5.73
C ALA A 195 1.27 1.97 -7.02
N SER A 196 1.68 0.70 -7.10
CA SER A 196 1.41 -0.17 -8.24
C SER A 196 -0.08 -0.39 -8.46
N SER A 197 -0.93 -0.49 -7.42
CA SER A 197 -2.39 -0.65 -7.60
C SER A 197 -3.17 0.67 -7.71
N ASN A 198 -2.67 1.78 -7.15
CA ASN A 198 -3.50 2.99 -6.96
C ASN A 198 -2.96 4.29 -7.56
N LEU A 199 -1.67 4.40 -7.83
CA LEU A 199 -1.06 5.67 -8.24
C LEU A 199 -0.74 5.74 -9.74
N PRO A 200 -0.52 6.95 -10.30
CA PRO A 200 -0.06 7.10 -11.67
C PRO A 200 1.28 6.41 -11.92
N VAL A 201 1.49 5.97 -13.16
CA VAL A 201 2.72 5.31 -13.62
C VAL A 201 3.98 6.07 -13.22
N GLU A 202 3.98 7.40 -13.41
CA GLU A 202 5.08 8.30 -13.02
C GLU A 202 5.50 8.13 -11.55
N THR A 203 4.55 7.94 -10.63
CA THR A 203 4.89 7.74 -9.21
C THR A 203 5.52 6.38 -8.97
N VAL A 204 5.08 5.36 -9.69
CA VAL A 204 5.70 4.02 -9.63
C VAL A 204 7.14 4.08 -10.16
N MET A 205 7.36 4.76 -11.27
CA MET A 205 8.71 5.00 -11.82
C MET A 205 9.62 5.68 -10.79
N ILE A 206 9.16 6.74 -10.14
CA ILE A 206 9.94 7.45 -9.10
C ILE A 206 10.35 6.50 -7.96
N LEU A 207 9.47 5.60 -7.52
CA LEU A 207 9.79 4.64 -6.46
C LEU A 207 10.81 3.60 -6.94
N ILE A 208 10.69 3.11 -8.17
CA ILE A 208 11.63 2.16 -8.78
C ILE A 208 13.01 2.81 -8.91
N ASP A 209 13.08 4.03 -9.45
CA ASP A 209 14.32 4.80 -9.61
C ASP A 209 15.00 5.10 -8.27
N ALA A 210 14.21 5.23 -7.21
CA ALA A 210 14.70 5.38 -5.83
C ALA A 210 15.14 4.06 -5.17
N GLY A 211 15.11 2.93 -5.89
CA GLY A 211 15.60 1.64 -5.40
C GLY A 211 14.57 0.83 -4.60
N ALA A 212 13.27 0.99 -4.89
CA ALA A 212 12.26 0.13 -4.31
C ALA A 212 12.42 -1.33 -4.74
N ASP A 213 12.28 -2.26 -3.80
CA ASP A 213 12.34 -3.70 -4.05
C ASP A 213 11.11 -4.15 -4.85
N VAL A 214 11.30 -4.28 -6.16
CA VAL A 214 10.29 -4.73 -7.12
C VAL A 214 9.84 -6.19 -6.91
N ASN A 215 10.57 -6.95 -6.08
CA ASN A 215 10.29 -8.34 -5.74
C ASN A 215 9.80 -8.53 -4.29
N ALA A 216 9.58 -7.44 -3.54
CA ALA A 216 9.08 -7.51 -2.18
C ALA A 216 7.75 -8.30 -2.13
N LYS A 217 7.53 -9.00 -1.02
CA LYS A 217 6.31 -9.79 -0.78
C LYS A 217 5.63 -9.36 0.51
N SER A 218 4.33 -9.11 0.45
CA SER A 218 3.55 -8.88 1.66
C SER A 218 3.44 -10.18 2.48
N ARG A 219 3.37 -10.06 3.80
CA ARG A 219 3.27 -11.21 4.72
C ARG A 219 1.88 -11.84 4.71
N ALA A 220 0.84 -11.05 4.45
CA ALA A 220 -0.54 -11.51 4.56
C ALA A 220 -0.95 -12.42 3.39
N TYR A 221 -0.55 -12.05 2.16
CA TYR A 221 -1.02 -12.71 0.94
C TYR A 221 0.09 -12.99 -0.08
N GLY A 222 1.35 -12.72 0.27
CA GLY A 222 2.46 -12.87 -0.68
C GLY A 222 2.44 -11.85 -1.84
N ASN A 223 1.50 -10.88 -1.84
CA ASN A 223 1.38 -9.90 -2.92
C ASN A 223 2.71 -9.21 -3.21
N THR A 224 3.03 -9.10 -4.49
CA THR A 224 4.17 -8.36 -5.04
C THR A 224 3.70 -7.09 -5.73
N PRO A 225 4.60 -6.14 -6.03
CA PRO A 225 4.29 -5.01 -6.91
C PRO A 225 3.63 -5.41 -8.23
N ILE A 226 4.08 -6.49 -8.88
CA ILE A 226 3.45 -7.01 -10.10
C ILE A 226 2.01 -7.47 -9.82
N ARG A 227 1.75 -8.20 -8.73
CA ARG A 227 0.40 -8.66 -8.36
C ARG A 227 -0.56 -7.48 -8.22
N GLU A 228 -0.10 -6.42 -7.56
CA GLU A 228 -0.87 -5.19 -7.34
C GLU A 228 -1.11 -4.43 -8.65
N ALA A 229 -0.10 -4.33 -9.52
CA ALA A 229 -0.24 -3.72 -10.84
C ALA A 229 -1.27 -4.44 -11.72
N LEU A 230 -1.29 -5.78 -11.68
CA LEU A 230 -2.25 -6.61 -12.42
C LEU A 230 -3.68 -6.50 -11.88
N SER A 231 -3.88 -6.02 -10.66
CA SER A 231 -5.22 -5.81 -10.08
C SER A 231 -5.89 -4.51 -10.55
N ARG A 232 -5.15 -3.65 -11.27
CA ARG A 232 -5.68 -2.40 -11.80
C ARG A 232 -6.65 -2.65 -12.93
N LYS A 233 -7.67 -1.79 -13.04
CA LYS A 233 -8.55 -1.77 -14.21
C LYS A 233 -7.87 -1.14 -15.45
N ASP A 234 -7.02 -0.14 -15.23
CA ASP A 234 -6.36 0.63 -16.29
C ASP A 234 -4.88 0.91 -15.94
N GLY A 235 -4.02 0.92 -16.96
CA GLY A 235 -2.59 1.27 -16.83
C GLY A 235 -1.71 0.23 -16.11
N GLY A 236 -2.25 -0.96 -15.83
CA GLY A 236 -1.49 -2.05 -15.23
C GLY A 236 -0.36 -2.56 -16.11
N ASP A 237 -0.59 -2.69 -17.41
CA ASP A 237 0.39 -3.22 -18.37
C ASP A 237 1.68 -2.39 -18.41
N GLU A 238 1.56 -1.06 -18.38
CA GLU A 238 2.71 -0.14 -18.37
C GLU A 238 3.50 -0.28 -17.06
N ILE A 239 2.82 -0.38 -15.92
CA ILE A 239 3.47 -0.60 -14.62
C ILE A 239 4.14 -1.97 -14.57
N VAL A 240 3.51 -3.02 -15.12
CA VAL A 240 4.11 -4.35 -15.21
C VAL A 240 5.37 -4.30 -16.08
N SER A 241 5.34 -3.60 -17.23
CA SER A 241 6.52 -3.40 -18.07
C SER A 241 7.65 -2.75 -17.28
N LEU A 242 7.38 -1.64 -16.58
CA LEU A 242 8.38 -0.97 -15.75
C LEU A 242 8.96 -1.86 -14.67
N LEU A 243 8.13 -2.65 -13.99
CA LEU A 243 8.58 -3.58 -12.96
C LEU A 243 9.45 -4.68 -13.55
N VAL A 244 9.08 -5.25 -14.71
CA VAL A 244 9.84 -6.28 -15.41
C VAL A 244 11.19 -5.73 -15.89
N ASP A 245 11.20 -4.53 -16.47
CA ASP A 245 12.42 -3.84 -16.90
C ASP A 245 13.36 -3.57 -15.72
N ALA A 246 12.79 -3.33 -14.53
CA ALA A 246 13.51 -3.19 -13.26
C ALA A 246 13.91 -4.54 -12.61
N GLY A 247 13.65 -5.68 -13.25
CA GLY A 247 14.06 -7.00 -12.78
C GLY A 247 13.06 -7.70 -11.84
N ALA A 248 11.79 -7.32 -11.89
CA ALA A 248 10.74 -8.04 -11.17
C ALA A 248 10.53 -9.45 -11.76
N LYS A 249 10.47 -10.44 -10.88
CA LYS A 249 10.29 -11.85 -11.24
C LYS A 249 8.81 -12.11 -11.48
N LEU A 250 8.48 -12.51 -12.71
CA LEU A 250 7.12 -12.93 -13.08
C LEU A 250 6.61 -14.15 -12.30
N GLY A 251 7.49 -14.98 -11.72
CA GLY A 251 7.16 -16.09 -10.83
C GLY A 251 6.99 -15.68 -9.35
N ALA A 252 7.28 -14.43 -8.98
CA ALA A 252 7.10 -13.95 -7.61
C ALA A 252 5.64 -13.69 -7.24
N VAL A 253 4.68 -13.92 -8.15
CA VAL A 253 3.23 -14.02 -7.87
C VAL A 253 2.87 -15.17 -6.90
N GLY A 254 3.86 -15.92 -6.41
CA GLY A 254 3.69 -17.12 -5.61
C GLY A 254 2.83 -16.96 -4.34
N GLU A 255 1.87 -17.87 -4.25
CA GLU A 255 1.10 -18.34 -3.08
C GLU A 255 -0.04 -17.47 -2.54
N MET A 256 -1.03 -17.23 -3.40
CA MET A 256 -2.34 -17.90 -3.34
C MET A 256 -3.12 -17.33 -4.52
N VAL A 257 -3.26 -18.14 -5.57
CA VAL A 257 -4.40 -17.97 -6.47
C VAL A 257 -5.61 -18.09 -5.56
N HIS A 258 -6.38 -17.02 -5.43
CA HIS A 258 -7.79 -17.17 -5.10
C HIS A 258 -8.31 -18.06 -6.22
N VAL A 259 -8.37 -19.37 -5.95
CA VAL A 259 -9.07 -20.31 -6.80
C VAL A 259 -10.49 -19.75 -6.79
N SER A 260 -10.93 -19.25 -7.93
CA SER A 260 -12.35 -18.96 -8.12
C SER A 260 -13.13 -20.23 -7.76
N ASP A 261 -14.40 -20.10 -7.39
CA ASP A 261 -15.26 -21.21 -6.94
C ASP A 261 -15.48 -22.33 -8.01
N TYR A 262 -14.66 -22.39 -9.06
CA TYR A 262 -14.80 -23.25 -10.22
C TYR A 262 -13.45 -23.78 -10.71
N GLY A 263 -12.96 -24.84 -10.06
CA GLY A 263 -12.15 -25.91 -10.68
C GLY A 263 -10.68 -25.62 -11.05
N PHE A 264 -9.80 -26.51 -10.60
CA PHE A 264 -8.44 -26.68 -11.12
C PHE A 264 -8.45 -27.75 -12.23
N TYR A 265 -7.65 -27.57 -13.29
CA TYR A 265 -7.52 -28.56 -14.37
C TYR A 265 -6.16 -29.24 -14.21
N ILE A 266 -6.18 -30.54 -13.89
CA ILE A 266 -5.00 -31.40 -14.04
C ILE A 266 -4.77 -31.61 -15.55
N ASP A 267 -3.52 -31.85 -15.95
CA ASP A 267 -3.12 -31.93 -17.36
C ASP A 267 -4.06 -32.81 -18.20
N LYS A 268 -4.50 -32.24 -19.33
CA LYS A 268 -5.56 -32.75 -20.19
C LYS A 268 -5.20 -34.10 -20.86
N TYR A 269 -3.93 -34.52 -20.84
CA TYR A 269 -3.50 -35.72 -21.56
C TYR A 269 -2.75 -36.76 -20.71
N GLU A 270 -2.45 -36.47 -19.44
CA GLU A 270 -1.74 -37.42 -18.56
C GLU A 270 -2.63 -38.20 -17.59
N VAL A 271 -3.78 -37.64 -17.21
CA VAL A 271 -4.69 -38.22 -16.21
C VAL A 271 -6.07 -38.40 -16.79
N THR A 272 -6.47 -39.66 -16.97
CA THR A 272 -7.78 -40.00 -17.51
C THR A 272 -8.86 -40.02 -16.42
N ASN A 273 -10.11 -39.83 -16.83
CA ASN A 273 -11.27 -39.99 -15.93
C ASN A 273 -11.27 -41.36 -15.25
N ALA A 274 -10.85 -42.43 -15.95
CA ALA A 274 -10.72 -43.77 -15.37
C ALA A 274 -9.68 -43.83 -14.24
N GLN A 275 -8.52 -43.20 -14.42
CA GLN A 275 -7.46 -43.16 -13.41
C GLN A 275 -7.87 -42.33 -12.19
N TYR A 276 -8.48 -41.17 -12.41
CA TYR A 276 -8.92 -40.31 -11.31
C TYR A 276 -10.11 -40.93 -10.56
N ALA A 277 -11.03 -41.59 -11.25
CA ALA A 277 -12.12 -42.35 -10.61
C ALA A 277 -11.59 -43.50 -9.75
N ALA A 278 -10.54 -44.21 -10.16
CA ALA A 278 -9.89 -45.23 -9.34
C ALA A 278 -9.31 -44.65 -8.04
N PHE A 279 -8.65 -43.49 -8.12
CA PHE A 279 -8.19 -42.74 -6.96
C PHE A 279 -9.34 -42.36 -6.01
N LEU A 280 -10.43 -41.81 -6.54
CA LEU A 280 -11.60 -41.43 -5.74
C LEU A 280 -12.27 -42.64 -5.08
N ASN A 281 -12.31 -43.78 -5.75
CA ASN A 281 -12.84 -45.03 -5.17
C ASN A 281 -11.98 -45.57 -4.02
N GLU A 282 -10.67 -45.34 -4.05
CA GLU A 282 -9.78 -45.78 -2.98
C GLU A 282 -9.76 -44.80 -1.79
N LYS A 283 -9.74 -43.49 -2.06
CA LYS A 283 -9.51 -42.46 -1.04
C LYS A 283 -10.77 -41.72 -0.58
N GLY A 284 -11.85 -41.82 -1.36
CA GLY A 284 -13.06 -41.01 -1.25
C GLY A 284 -12.89 -39.62 -1.87
N ASN A 285 -13.98 -39.02 -2.34
CA ASN A 285 -14.02 -37.60 -2.70
C ASN A 285 -14.06 -36.76 -1.41
N ARG A 286 -12.90 -36.27 -0.95
CA ARG A 286 -12.80 -35.47 0.29
C ARG A 286 -12.94 -33.99 -0.01
N SER A 287 -13.30 -33.22 1.01
CA SER A 287 -13.34 -31.77 0.94
C SER A 287 -12.24 -31.16 1.81
N GLU A 288 -11.41 -30.31 1.21
CA GLU A 288 -10.27 -29.65 1.84
C GLU A 288 -10.25 -28.18 1.41
N GLY A 289 -10.01 -27.26 2.34
CA GLY A 289 -9.94 -25.82 2.04
C GLY A 289 -11.23 -25.22 1.49
N GLY A 290 -12.40 -25.87 1.68
CA GLY A 290 -13.69 -25.41 1.17
C GLY A 290 -14.08 -25.96 -0.20
N ALA A 291 -13.22 -26.74 -0.85
CA ALA A 291 -13.47 -27.36 -2.16
C ALA A 291 -13.41 -28.89 -2.07
N SER A 292 -14.17 -29.58 -2.93
CA SER A 292 -14.13 -31.05 -3.04
C SER A 292 -13.03 -31.49 -4.00
N TRP A 293 -12.47 -32.68 -3.84
CA TRP A 293 -11.44 -33.19 -4.76
C TRP A 293 -11.94 -33.35 -6.20
N LEU A 294 -13.22 -33.67 -6.37
CA LEU A 294 -13.99 -33.62 -7.60
C LEU A 294 -15.23 -32.76 -7.36
N GLU A 295 -15.47 -31.77 -8.22
CA GLU A 295 -16.65 -30.89 -8.15
C GLU A 295 -17.88 -31.55 -8.80
N ASP A 296 -18.42 -32.58 -8.14
CA ASP A 296 -19.45 -33.48 -8.68
C ASP A 296 -20.81 -32.82 -8.97
N GLU A 297 -21.01 -31.57 -8.55
CA GLU A 297 -22.18 -30.76 -8.88
C GLU A 297 -22.06 -30.03 -10.23
N SER A 298 -20.88 -30.02 -10.86
CA SER A 298 -20.69 -29.34 -12.14
C SER A 298 -21.15 -30.18 -13.34
N LYS A 299 -21.71 -29.49 -14.34
CA LYS A 299 -22.14 -30.09 -15.61
C LYS A 299 -20.97 -30.55 -16.49
N HIS A 300 -19.76 -30.04 -16.26
CA HIS A 300 -18.59 -30.38 -17.07
C HIS A 300 -17.81 -31.58 -16.52
N VAL A 301 -17.98 -31.94 -15.24
CA VAL A 301 -17.39 -33.16 -14.68
C VAL A 301 -17.81 -34.42 -15.47
N LEU A 302 -16.83 -35.25 -15.82
CA LEU A 302 -16.99 -36.47 -16.62
C LEU A 302 -16.87 -37.77 -15.81
N ILE A 303 -16.91 -37.66 -14.48
CA ILE A 303 -16.97 -38.78 -13.54
C ILE A 303 -18.29 -38.68 -12.78
N GLU A 304 -19.07 -39.74 -12.77
CA GLU A 304 -20.34 -39.82 -12.06
C GLU A 304 -20.26 -40.81 -10.89
N LYS A 305 -21.18 -40.68 -9.93
CA LYS A 305 -21.24 -41.55 -8.76
C LYS A 305 -22.47 -42.45 -8.84
N GLU A 306 -22.26 -43.71 -9.21
CA GLU A 306 -23.30 -44.74 -9.27
C GLU A 306 -23.07 -45.80 -8.20
N GLY A 307 -24.09 -46.10 -7.38
CA GLY A 307 -24.00 -47.15 -6.36
C GLY A 307 -22.91 -46.92 -5.29
N GLY A 308 -22.44 -45.69 -5.11
CA GLY A 308 -21.36 -45.34 -4.19
C GLY A 308 -19.94 -45.46 -4.78
N GLN A 309 -19.82 -45.87 -6.04
CA GLN A 309 -18.56 -45.88 -6.78
C GLN A 309 -18.49 -44.72 -7.77
N PHE A 310 -17.30 -44.18 -7.95
CA PHE A 310 -16.98 -43.19 -8.98
C PHE A 310 -16.65 -43.92 -10.27
N THR A 311 -17.36 -43.61 -11.35
CA THR A 311 -17.16 -44.19 -12.68
C THR A 311 -17.12 -43.10 -13.73
N PRO A 312 -16.26 -43.20 -14.76
CA PRO A 312 -16.32 -42.27 -15.88
C PRO A 312 -17.67 -42.36 -16.59
N LYS A 313 -18.22 -41.21 -17.02
CA LYS A 313 -19.40 -41.16 -17.88
C LYS A 313 -19.14 -41.95 -19.16
N SER A 314 -20.19 -42.57 -19.70
CA SER A 314 -20.10 -43.40 -20.90
C SER A 314 -19.39 -42.67 -22.05
N GLY A 315 -18.33 -43.28 -22.58
CA GLY A 315 -17.50 -42.72 -23.67
C GLY A 315 -16.34 -41.82 -23.23
N TYR A 316 -16.21 -41.52 -21.93
CA TYR A 316 -15.20 -40.56 -21.43
C TYR A 316 -14.08 -41.19 -20.59
N SER A 317 -13.98 -42.53 -20.52
CA SER A 317 -12.99 -43.23 -19.70
C SER A 317 -11.55 -42.82 -19.98
N ASP A 318 -11.18 -42.70 -21.25
CA ASP A 318 -9.83 -42.30 -21.69
C ASP A 318 -9.68 -40.79 -21.90
N HIS A 319 -10.73 -40.02 -21.60
CA HIS A 319 -10.64 -38.57 -21.69
C HIS A 319 -9.95 -38.00 -20.45
N PRO A 320 -9.30 -36.85 -20.60
CA PRO A 320 -8.90 -36.00 -19.49
C PRO A 320 -9.92 -35.90 -18.37
N VAL A 321 -9.43 -35.99 -17.13
CA VAL A 321 -10.22 -35.51 -16.00
C VAL A 321 -10.20 -33.98 -15.95
N ILE A 322 -11.37 -33.40 -15.70
CA ILE A 322 -11.58 -31.96 -15.65
C ILE A 322 -12.35 -31.57 -14.38
N GLU A 323 -12.20 -30.32 -13.96
CA GLU A 323 -12.87 -29.75 -12.76
C GLU A 323 -12.61 -30.53 -11.47
N VAL A 324 -11.32 -30.71 -11.16
CA VAL A 324 -10.86 -31.23 -9.88
C VAL A 324 -10.35 -30.08 -9.04
N SER A 325 -10.35 -30.14 -7.71
CA SER A 325 -9.69 -29.07 -6.94
C SER A 325 -8.16 -29.26 -6.93
N TRP A 326 -7.43 -28.22 -6.55
CA TRP A 326 -5.99 -28.30 -6.30
C TRP A 326 -5.65 -29.42 -5.31
N TYR A 327 -6.43 -29.52 -4.23
CA TYR A 327 -6.26 -30.57 -3.21
C TYR A 327 -6.47 -31.96 -3.80
N GLY A 328 -7.44 -32.10 -4.71
CA GLY A 328 -7.68 -33.33 -5.45
C GLY A 328 -6.51 -33.70 -6.37
N ALA A 329 -6.03 -32.75 -7.18
CA ALA A 329 -4.90 -32.97 -8.08
C ALA A 329 -3.61 -33.33 -7.34
N LYS A 330 -3.29 -32.61 -6.26
CA LYS A 330 -2.14 -32.90 -5.40
C LYS A 330 -2.25 -34.29 -4.78
N SER A 331 -3.40 -34.62 -4.21
CA SER A 331 -3.64 -35.92 -3.57
C SER A 331 -3.59 -37.07 -4.56
N TYR A 332 -4.06 -36.87 -5.79
CA TYR A 332 -3.92 -37.83 -6.88
C TYR A 332 -2.45 -38.06 -7.24
N CYS A 333 -1.65 -36.99 -7.39
CA CYS A 333 -0.22 -37.13 -7.67
C CYS A 333 0.50 -37.93 -6.58
N GLU A 334 0.27 -37.59 -5.31
CA GLU A 334 0.83 -38.32 -4.17
C GLU A 334 0.42 -39.81 -4.19
N TRP A 335 -0.86 -40.09 -4.45
CA TRP A 335 -1.37 -41.46 -4.58
C TRP A 335 -0.74 -42.22 -5.74
N ALA A 336 -0.54 -41.56 -6.89
CA ALA A 336 0.06 -42.13 -8.09
C ALA A 336 1.59 -42.26 -8.00
N GLY A 337 2.22 -41.86 -6.90
CA GLY A 337 3.68 -41.81 -6.77
C GLY A 337 4.34 -40.79 -7.70
N LYS A 338 3.57 -39.80 -8.15
CA LYS A 338 4.01 -38.69 -8.99
C LYS A 338 4.14 -37.41 -8.14
N ARG A 339 4.79 -36.38 -8.68
CA ARG A 339 4.76 -35.04 -8.11
C ARG A 339 4.13 -34.08 -9.10
N LEU A 340 3.49 -33.03 -8.61
CA LEU A 340 3.15 -31.89 -9.44
C LEU A 340 4.47 -31.25 -9.97
N PRO A 341 4.45 -30.67 -11.18
CA PRO A 341 5.60 -29.92 -11.68
C PRO A 341 5.92 -28.75 -10.74
N THR A 342 7.21 -28.41 -10.63
CA THR A 342 7.65 -27.20 -9.90
C THR A 342 7.22 -25.96 -10.67
N GLU A 343 7.16 -24.81 -9.99
CA GLU A 343 6.86 -23.52 -10.63
C GLU A 343 7.84 -23.23 -11.79
N GLU A 344 9.13 -23.56 -11.62
CA GLU A 344 10.12 -23.40 -12.70
C GLU A 344 9.81 -24.32 -13.90
N GLU A 345 9.38 -25.55 -13.68
CA GLU A 345 9.01 -26.48 -14.74
C GLU A 345 7.70 -26.06 -15.43
N TRP A 346 6.73 -25.54 -14.68
CA TRP A 346 5.51 -24.93 -15.20
C TRP A 346 5.82 -23.72 -16.09
N GLN A 347 6.70 -22.84 -15.61
CA GLN A 347 7.11 -21.65 -16.33
C GLN A 347 7.89 -22.00 -17.61
N GLN A 348 8.80 -22.97 -17.52
CA GLN A 348 9.56 -23.47 -18.67
C GLN A 348 8.66 -24.14 -19.72
N ALA A 349 7.66 -24.90 -19.30
CA ALA A 349 6.68 -25.51 -20.20
C ALA A 349 5.77 -24.44 -20.87
N CYS A 350 5.39 -23.38 -20.15
CA CYS A 350 4.61 -22.26 -20.67
C CYS A 350 5.37 -21.41 -21.71
N GLN A 351 6.68 -21.26 -21.58
CA GLN A 351 7.50 -20.42 -22.46
C GLN A 351 7.94 -21.15 -23.75
N GLY A 352 7.90 -22.48 -23.75
CA GLY A 352 8.48 -23.29 -24.83
C GLY A 352 10.01 -23.11 -24.95
N MET A 353 10.69 -24.00 -25.68
CA MET A 353 12.15 -23.91 -25.88
C MET A 353 12.58 -22.87 -26.93
N ASP A 354 11.65 -22.10 -27.50
CA ASP A 354 11.87 -21.27 -28.68
C ASP A 354 11.45 -19.80 -28.52
N GLY A 355 11.27 -19.33 -27.28
CA GLY A 355 11.09 -17.92 -26.96
C GLY A 355 9.71 -17.36 -27.29
N ARG A 356 8.69 -18.23 -27.33
CA ARG A 356 7.29 -17.82 -27.54
C ARG A 356 6.65 -17.34 -26.23
N THR A 357 5.77 -16.35 -26.31
CA THR A 357 5.06 -15.81 -25.13
C THR A 357 4.12 -16.85 -24.50
N TYR A 358 3.52 -17.72 -25.32
CA TYR A 358 2.69 -18.86 -24.93
C TYR A 358 3.14 -20.13 -25.68
N PRO A 359 2.79 -21.34 -25.22
CA PRO A 359 3.13 -22.59 -25.90
C PRO A 359 2.62 -22.66 -27.35
N TRP A 360 1.56 -21.91 -27.66
CA TRP A 360 0.91 -21.86 -28.98
C TRP A 360 1.26 -20.62 -29.83
N GLY A 361 2.15 -19.72 -29.37
CA GLY A 361 2.57 -18.55 -30.14
C GLY A 361 2.73 -17.26 -29.33
N ASN A 362 2.98 -16.14 -30.03
CA ASN A 362 3.21 -14.83 -29.40
C ASN A 362 1.94 -13.99 -29.20
N SER A 363 0.79 -14.53 -29.59
CA SER A 363 -0.51 -13.86 -29.53
C SER A 363 -1.48 -14.70 -28.70
N PHE A 364 -2.24 -14.03 -27.82
CA PHE A 364 -3.30 -14.67 -27.05
C PHE A 364 -4.44 -15.15 -27.98
N GLY A 365 -4.91 -16.39 -27.79
CA GLY A 365 -6.00 -16.97 -28.57
C GLY A 365 -6.92 -17.79 -27.68
N SER A 366 -8.16 -17.34 -27.47
CA SER A 366 -9.15 -17.99 -26.60
C SER A 366 -9.55 -19.40 -27.05
N GLY A 367 -9.41 -19.73 -28.34
CA GLY A 367 -9.70 -21.06 -28.88
C GLY A 367 -8.59 -22.10 -28.69
N ILE A 368 -7.42 -21.69 -28.18
CA ILE A 368 -6.22 -22.52 -27.98
C ILE A 368 -5.65 -22.39 -26.56
N ALA A 369 -6.32 -21.62 -25.70
CA ALA A 369 -6.00 -21.38 -24.30
C ALA A 369 -6.98 -22.14 -23.40
N ASN A 370 -6.50 -22.75 -22.31
CA ASN A 370 -7.37 -23.33 -21.28
C ASN A 370 -7.89 -22.21 -20.34
N ILE A 371 -9.03 -21.61 -20.71
CA ILE A 371 -9.68 -20.52 -19.95
C ILE A 371 -10.95 -21.04 -19.25
N SER A 372 -11.12 -20.73 -17.96
CA SER A 372 -12.43 -20.74 -17.30
C SER A 372 -12.71 -19.37 -16.71
N GLY A 373 -13.70 -18.67 -17.27
CA GLY A 373 -14.17 -17.38 -16.81
C GLY A 373 -15.09 -16.75 -17.85
N SER A 374 -16.31 -16.40 -17.46
CA SER A 374 -17.10 -15.43 -18.23
C SER A 374 -16.45 -14.06 -18.03
N ASP A 375 -16.09 -13.40 -19.13
CA ASP A 375 -15.72 -11.99 -19.25
C ASP A 375 -14.91 -11.38 -18.09
N ASP A 376 -13.63 -11.10 -18.37
CA ASP A 376 -12.76 -10.14 -17.67
C ASP A 376 -11.94 -10.58 -16.44
N SER A 377 -11.63 -11.87 -16.24
CA SER A 377 -10.61 -12.28 -15.26
C SER A 377 -9.55 -13.22 -15.86
N TYR A 378 -8.35 -12.69 -16.07
CA TYR A 378 -7.19 -13.45 -16.57
C TYR A 378 -6.64 -14.39 -15.48
N ASP A 379 -7.09 -15.64 -15.48
CA ASP A 379 -6.41 -16.75 -14.80
C ASP A 379 -5.55 -17.53 -15.81
N LYS A 380 -4.28 -17.75 -15.44
CA LYS A 380 -3.25 -18.30 -16.32
C LYS A 380 -3.56 -19.76 -16.70
N THR A 381 -3.42 -20.04 -17.99
CA THR A 381 -3.56 -21.33 -18.66
C THR A 381 -2.43 -22.31 -18.34
N SER A 382 -2.73 -23.61 -18.27
CA SER A 382 -1.75 -24.72 -18.31
C SER A 382 -1.08 -24.85 -19.68
N PRO A 383 0.24 -25.18 -19.79
CA PRO A 383 0.82 -25.67 -21.03
C PRO A 383 0.63 -27.19 -21.20
N VAL A 384 0.80 -27.58 -22.48
CA VAL A 384 0.55 -28.83 -23.22
C VAL A 384 1.01 -30.13 -22.60
#